data_AF-A0A0F9VRE4-F1
#
_entry.id   AF-A0A0F9VRE4-F1
#
_cell.length_a   1.000
_cell.length_b   1.000
_cell.length_c   1.000
_cell.angle_alpha   90.00
_cell.angle_beta   90.00
_cell.angle_gamma   90.00
#
_symmetry.space_group_name_H-M   'P 1'
#
loop_
_entity.id
_entity.type
_entity.pdbx_description
1 polymer ?
#
loop_
_entity_poly.entity_id
_entity_poly.type
_entity_poly.pdbx_seq_one_letter_code
_entity_poly.pdbx_strand_id
1 'polypeptide(L)' 'MLGNLIGGFIVIIVGVTLIPTVATQVVGAQAGNVTGAASTILGLTTLFFALGIMSAGVALTVGGLRNAGIM' A
#
# COMPACT_ATOMS: atom_id res chain seq x y z
N MET A 1 -5.02 15.78 15.71
CA MET A 1 -4.07 15.94 14.59
C MET A 1 -2.92 14.97 14.66
N LEU A 2 -2.17 14.96 15.77
CA LEU A 2 -1.04 14.04 15.95
C LEU A 2 -1.46 12.55 15.85
N GLY A 3 -2.62 12.17 16.39
CA GLY A 3 -3.13 10.78 16.27
C GLY A 3 -3.38 10.32 14.84
N ASN A 4 -3.93 11.17 13.96
CA ASN A 4 -4.10 10.85 12.53
C ASN A 4 -2.75 10.83 11.80
N LEU A 5 -1.84 11.75 12.16
CA LEU A 5 -0.52 11.82 11.55
C LEU A 5 0.34 10.59 11.89
N ILE A 6 0.33 10.20 13.17
CA ILE A 6 1.00 9.00 13.68
C ILE A 6 0.34 7.74 13.12
N GLY A 7 -1.00 7.68 13.07
CA GLY A 7 -1.73 6.56 12.50
C GLY A 7 -1.35 6.30 11.03
N GLY A 8 -1.36 7.33 10.19
CA GLY A 8 -0.94 7.17 8.79
C GLY A 8 0.55 6.85 8.64
N PHE A 9 1.41 7.42 9.48
CA PHE A 9 2.85 7.12 9.46
C PHE A 9 3.12 5.65 9.78
N ILE A 10 2.43 5.09 10.79
CA ILE A 10 2.51 3.66 11.13
C ILE A 10 2.03 2.80 9.96
N VAL A 11 0.90 3.17 9.33
CA VAL A 11 0.38 2.44 8.16
C VAL A 11 1.41 2.40 7.02
N ILE A 12 2.13 3.50 6.78
CA ILE A 12 3.17 3.53 5.74
C ILE A 12 4.35 2.63 6.10
N ILE A 13 4.89 2.73 7.33
CA ILE A 13 6.03 1.90 7.75
C ILE A 13 5.67 0.42 7.72
N VAL A 14 4.56 0.05 8.35
CA VAL A 14 4.10 -1.34 8.41
C VAL A 14 3.79 -1.85 7.00
N GLY A 15 3.11 -1.04 6.19
CA GLY A 15 2.80 -1.36 4.80
C GLY A 15 4.07 -1.65 3.99
N VAL A 16 5.06 -0.75 4.01
CA VAL A 16 6.33 -0.93 3.27
C VAL A 16 7.08 -2.17 3.74
N THR A 17 7.10 -2.43 5.06
CA THR A 17 7.74 -3.61 5.64
C THR A 17 7.08 -4.93 5.20
N LEU A 18 5.78 -4.90 4.92
CA LEU A 18 5.02 -6.06 4.48
C LEU A 18 5.09 -6.32 2.97
N ILE A 19 5.58 -5.37 2.15
CA ILE A 19 5.69 -5.52 0.69
C ILE A 19 6.42 -6.82 0.29
N PRO A 20 7.58 -7.18 0.85
CA PRO A 20 8.27 -8.41 0.48
C PRO A 20 7.44 -9.65 0.77
N THR A 21 6.72 -9.66 1.90
CA THR A 21 5.85 -10.76 2.29
C THR A 21 4.71 -10.94 1.28
N VAL A 22 4.05 -9.84 0.89
CA VAL A 22 3.00 -9.86 -0.14
C VAL A 22 3.55 -10.34 -1.48
N ALA A 23 4.71 -9.85 -1.89
CA ALA A 23 5.36 -10.26 -3.14
C ALA A 23 5.68 -11.77 -3.14
N THR A 24 6.21 -12.32 -2.04
CA THR A 24 6.47 -13.76 -1.92
C THR A 24 5.19 -14.58 -2.02
N GLN A 25 4.09 -14.13 -1.40
CA GLN A 25 2.80 -14.83 -1.51
C GLN A 25 2.24 -14.79 -2.93
N VAL A 26 2.38 -13.67 -3.64
CA VAL A 26 1.97 -13.55 -5.06
C VAL A 26 2.76 -14.50 -5.94
N VAL A 27 4.09 -14.58 -5.76
CA VAL A 27 4.94 -15.51 -6.51
C VAL A 27 4.55 -16.97 -6.21
N GLY A 28 4.30 -17.31 -4.94
CA GLY A 28 3.83 -18.64 -4.55
C GLY A 28 2.49 -19.00 -5.20
N ALA A 29 1.54 -18.06 -5.24
CA ALA A 29 0.25 -18.26 -5.87
C ALA A 29 0.35 -18.43 -7.40
N GLN A 30 1.25 -17.67 -8.05
CA GLN A 30 1.51 -17.81 -9.49
C GLN A 30 2.23 -19.10 -9.86
N ALA A 31 3.06 -19.65 -8.96
CA ALA A 31 3.69 -20.95 -9.13
C ALA A 31 2.69 -22.13 -8.98
N GLY A 32 1.49 -21.87 -8.45
CA GLY A 32 0.39 -22.82 -8.40
C GLY A 32 -0.33 -22.96 -9.75
N ASN A 33 -1.59 -23.40 -9.70
CA ASN A 33 -2.40 -23.62 -10.90
C ASN A 33 -3.20 -22.37 -11.31
N VAL A 34 -2.59 -21.18 -11.21
CA VAL A 34 -3.18 -19.92 -11.67
C VAL A 34 -2.57 -19.59 -13.02
N THR A 35 -3.38 -19.58 -14.08
CA THR A 35 -2.89 -19.41 -15.46
C THR A 35 -3.63 -18.31 -16.22
N GLY A 36 -3.08 -17.92 -17.36
CA GLY A 36 -3.66 -16.90 -18.24
C GLY A 36 -3.83 -15.54 -17.55
N ALA A 37 -4.94 -14.86 -17.83
CA ALA A 37 -5.23 -13.52 -17.31
C ALA A 37 -5.26 -13.46 -15.76
N ALA A 38 -5.62 -14.56 -15.09
CA ALA A 38 -5.64 -14.63 -13.63
C ALA A 38 -4.23 -14.48 -13.03
N SER A 39 -3.21 -15.07 -13.67
CA SER A 39 -1.81 -14.95 -13.22
C SER A 39 -1.30 -13.51 -13.35
N THR A 40 -1.65 -12.84 -14.45
CA THR A 40 -1.31 -11.42 -14.67
C THR A 40 -1.95 -10.52 -13.63
N ILE A 41 -3.26 -10.69 -13.35
CA ILE A 41 -3.97 -9.91 -12.33
C ILE A 41 -3.35 -10.13 -10.95
N LEU A 42 -3.00 -11.37 -10.62
CA LEU A 42 -2.28 -11.68 -9.38
C LEU A 42 -0.93 -10.96 -9.28
N GLY A 43 -0.20 -10.83 -10.38
CA GLY A 43 1.06 -10.08 -10.41
C GLY A 43 0.89 -8.58 -10.12
N LEU A 44 -0.25 -7.99 -10.53
CA LEU A 44 -0.57 -6.60 -10.24
C LEU A 44 -0.94 -6.35 -8.77
N THR A 45 -1.25 -7.38 -7.99
CA THR A 45 -1.65 -7.24 -6.57
C THR A 45 -0.58 -6.54 -5.73
N THR A 46 0.70 -6.82 -5.98
CA THR A 46 1.82 -6.16 -5.28
C THR A 46 1.85 -4.66 -5.60
N LEU A 47 1.54 -4.28 -6.85
CA LEU A 47 1.45 -2.88 -7.27
C LEU A 47 0.25 -2.18 -6.63
N PHE A 48 -0.92 -2.83 -6.58
CA PHE A 48 -2.09 -2.27 -5.88
C PHE A 48 -1.84 -2.10 -4.39
N PHE A 49 -1.12 -3.02 -3.75
CA PHE A 49 -0.70 -2.89 -2.36
C PHE A 49 0.22 -1.67 -2.15
N ALA A 50 1.21 -1.47 -3.03
CA ALA A 50 2.08 -0.29 -3.00
C ALA A 50 1.30 1.03 -3.22
N LEU A 51 0.34 1.05 -4.16
CA LEU A 51 -0.54 2.19 -4.38
C LEU A 51 -1.45 2.48 -3.16
N GLY A 52 -1.91 1.43 -2.47
CA GLY A 52 -2.66 1.58 -1.22
C GLY A 52 -1.85 2.31 -0.15
N ILE A 53 -0.56 1.97 0.00
CA ILE A 53 0.34 2.66 0.93
C ILE A 53 0.55 4.12 0.51
N MET A 54 0.74 4.38 -0.80
CA MET A 54 0.86 5.74 -1.33
C MET A 54 -0.38 6.58 -0.99
N SER A 55 -1.58 6.00 -1.11
CA SER A 55 -2.83 6.71 -0.79
C SER A 55 -2.88 7.18 0.67
N ALA A 56 -2.33 6.40 1.60
CA ALA A 56 -2.21 6.81 3.00
C ALA A 56 -1.24 8.00 3.16
N GLY A 57 -0.13 8.00 2.42
CA GLY A 57 0.79 9.14 2.35
C GLY A 57 0.14 10.41 1.83
N VAL A 58 -0.61 10.32 0.73
CA VAL A 58 -1.35 11.46 0.17
C VAL A 58 -2.38 11.99 1.15
N ALA A 59 -3.14 11.11 1.81
CA ALA A 59 -4.13 11.51 2.81
C ALA A 59 -3.51 12.27 3.99
N LEU A 60 -2.32 11.85 4.44
CA LEU A 60 -1.56 12.58 5.46
C LEU A 60 -1.11 13.96 4.98
N THR A 61 -0.58 14.05 3.77
CA THR A 61 -0.12 15.33 3.21
C THR A 61 -1.28 16.31 3.06
N VAL A 62 -2.42 15.86 2.53
CA VAL A 62 -3.63 16.69 2.39
C VAL A 62 -4.15 17.11 3.76
N GLY A 63 -4.23 16.18 4.72
CA GLY A 63 -4.65 16.50 6.09
C GLY A 63 -3.71 17.49 6.79
N GLY A 64 -2.39 17.35 6.59
CA GLY A 64 -1.38 18.26 7.11
C GLY A 64 -1.51 19.67 6.50
N LEU A 65 -1.73 19.75 5.20
CA LEU A 65 -1.87 21.02 4.48
C LEU A 65 -3.10 21.82 4.91
N ARG A 66 -4.24 21.12 5.13
CA ARG A 66 -5.46 21.72 5.68
C ARG A 66 -5.26 22.26 7.09
N ASN A 67 -4.53 21.52 7.92
CA ASN A 67 -4.23 21.96 9.29
C ASN A 67 -3.25 23.14 9.32
N ALA A 68 -2.41 23.28 8.30
CA ALA A 68 -1.51 24.42 8.13
C ALA A 68 -2.21 25.68 7.58
N GLY A 69 -3.51 25.61 7.26
CA GLY A 69 -4.29 26.74 6.72
C GLY A 69 -3.96 27.10 5.28
N ILE A 70 -3.26 26.22 4.56
CA ILE A 70 -2.93 26.39 3.13
C ILE A 70 -4.06 25.84 2.24
N MET A 71 -4.91 24.96 2.78
CA MET A 71 -6.11 24.41 2.14
C MET A 71 -7.32 24.40 3.08
#